data_AF-E2AY98-F1
#
_entry.id   AF-E2AY98-F1
#
_cell.length_a   1.000
_cell.length_b   1.000
_cell.length_c   1.000
_cell.angle_alpha   90.00
_cell.angle_beta   90.00
_cell.angle_gamma   90.00
#
_symmetry.space_group_name_H-M   'P 1'
#
loop_
_entity.id
_entity.type
_entity.pdbx_description
1 polymer ?
#
loop_
_entity_poly.entity_id
_entity_poly.type
_entity_poly.pdbx_seq_one_letter_code
_entity_poly.pdbx_strand_id
1 'polypeptide(L)'
;MRPPKLKPRSRRRLLDDEQTDDTLPGSSKKIPTADGSGTVQSSASETEEERSKNKCGRPKKQRRAVDPEEAERKILAATGVAPEYLNEDLLLAMTASDISAQALEYLEHIEMIRVKSGKLQGGLSGEMKRRKTCLEDMIRALQTKAESKNDPEFLKHKLNDLMSKIKKYKKEEEKRNREMSELREVINDLKKENKEMRDELRRMRMEVSRAS
;
A
#
# COMPACT_ATOMS: atom_id res chain seq x y z
N MET A 1 35.70 46.80 13.96
CA MET A 1 34.66 46.73 12.92
C MET A 1 33.75 45.54 13.19
N ARG A 2 32.43 45.74 13.36
CA ARG A 2 31.43 44.64 13.41
C ARG A 2 30.55 44.74 12.13
N PRO A 3 30.18 43.62 11.48
CA PRO A 3 29.30 43.66 10.32
C PRO A 3 27.85 44.01 10.72
N PRO A 4 27.09 44.70 9.85
CA PRO A 4 25.69 45.05 10.11
C PRO A 4 24.78 43.82 10.05
N LYS A 5 23.76 43.78 10.92
CA LYS A 5 22.75 42.71 10.92
C LYS A 5 21.73 42.93 9.80
N LEU A 6 21.60 41.94 8.91
CA LEU A 6 20.53 41.92 7.90
C LEU A 6 19.17 41.61 8.55
N LYS A 7 18.13 42.34 8.16
CA LYS A 7 16.75 42.11 8.63
C LYS A 7 16.13 40.92 7.88
N PRO A 8 15.29 40.08 8.52
CA PRO A 8 14.56 39.02 7.84
C PRO A 8 13.56 39.58 6.84
N ARG A 9 13.50 38.98 5.65
CA ARG A 9 12.67 39.41 4.52
C ARG A 9 11.26 38.84 4.66
N SER A 10 10.24 39.71 4.64
CA SER A 10 8.84 39.30 4.84
C SER A 10 8.33 38.39 3.71
N ARG A 11 7.66 37.29 4.08
CA ARG A 11 6.94 36.42 3.13
C ARG A 11 5.69 37.14 2.63
N ARG A 12 5.65 37.52 1.35
CA ARG A 12 4.37 37.72 0.65
C ARG A 12 3.71 36.34 0.48
N ARG A 13 2.50 36.18 1.00
CA ARG A 13 1.56 35.19 0.48
C ARG A 13 0.93 35.82 -0.76
N LEU A 14 0.94 35.09 -1.88
CA LEU A 14 -0.04 35.30 -2.94
C LEU A 14 -1.25 34.47 -2.54
N LEU A 15 -2.38 35.16 -2.30
CA LEU A 15 -3.69 34.58 -2.57
C LEU A 15 -4.02 34.99 -4.00
N ASP A 16 -4.48 34.04 -4.79
CA ASP A 16 -5.31 34.31 -5.95
C ASP A 16 -6.64 33.59 -5.67
N ASP A 17 -7.70 34.39 -5.56
CA ASP A 17 -9.10 33.98 -5.37
C ASP A 17 -9.83 33.91 -6.74
N GLU A 18 -11.08 33.45 -6.73
CA GLU A 18 -12.08 33.51 -7.83
C GLU A 18 -11.87 32.50 -8.98
N GLN A 19 -12.88 31.93 -9.67
CA GLN A 19 -14.37 31.83 -9.57
C GLN A 19 -14.75 30.54 -10.40
N THR A 20 -15.94 29.93 -10.41
CA THR A 20 -17.31 30.24 -9.91
C THR A 20 -18.09 28.93 -9.65
N ASP A 21 -19.22 29.05 -8.94
CA ASP A 21 -20.50 28.32 -9.05
C ASP A 21 -20.65 27.02 -9.90
N ASP A 22 -21.23 26.00 -9.25
CA ASP A 22 -22.47 25.39 -9.76
C ASP A 22 -23.38 24.92 -8.61
N THR A 23 -24.70 25.08 -8.74
CA THR A 23 -25.68 25.00 -7.62
C THR A 23 -26.72 23.89 -7.82
N LEU A 24 -27.36 23.45 -6.72
CA LEU A 24 -28.65 22.70 -6.55
C LEU A 24 -28.48 21.32 -5.82
N PRO A 25 -29.54 20.75 -5.17
CA PRO A 25 -29.94 21.23 -3.85
C PRO A 25 -30.30 20.13 -2.81
N GLY A 26 -30.15 20.47 -1.52
CA GLY A 26 -31.12 20.11 -0.47
C GLY A 26 -31.15 18.68 0.12
N SER A 27 -30.88 18.57 1.42
CA SER A 27 -31.89 18.07 2.37
C SER A 27 -31.55 18.45 3.82
N SER A 28 -32.58 18.81 4.59
CA SER A 28 -32.46 19.51 5.88
C SER A 28 -32.43 18.58 7.08
N LYS A 29 -31.61 18.88 8.11
CA LYS A 29 -31.90 18.53 9.51
C LYS A 29 -31.23 19.47 10.54
N LYS A 30 -32.00 20.51 10.91
CA LYS A 30 -32.05 21.23 12.20
C LYS A 30 -31.88 20.25 13.40
N ILE A 31 -31.37 20.54 14.62
CA ILE A 31 -31.38 21.70 15.57
C ILE A 31 -30.59 21.21 16.84
N PRO A 32 -30.24 21.99 17.90
CA PRO A 32 -30.02 23.43 18.10
C PRO A 32 -28.63 23.81 18.70
N THR A 33 -28.35 25.11 18.76
CA THR A 33 -27.36 25.75 19.65
C THR A 33 -27.93 25.98 21.07
N ALA A 34 -27.07 26.20 22.07
CA ALA A 34 -27.45 26.70 23.38
C ALA A 34 -26.53 27.85 23.81
N ASP A 35 -27.13 29.02 24.08
CA ASP A 35 -26.49 30.23 24.57
C ASP A 35 -26.29 30.23 26.09
N GLY A 36 -25.45 31.16 26.57
CA GLY A 36 -25.25 31.47 28.00
C GLY A 36 -23.91 32.21 28.22
N SER A 37 -23.78 33.50 27.90
CA SER A 37 -24.22 34.66 28.71
C SER A 37 -23.70 34.63 30.16
N GLY A 38 -22.79 35.55 30.52
CA GLY A 38 -22.20 35.55 31.87
C GLY A 38 -21.19 36.68 32.17
N THR A 39 -21.55 37.93 31.89
CA THR A 39 -20.77 39.11 32.32
C THR A 39 -20.88 39.33 33.82
N VAL A 40 -19.77 39.33 34.56
CA VAL A 40 -19.62 40.11 35.81
C VAL A 40 -18.15 40.58 35.95
N GLN A 41 -17.95 41.89 36.07
CA GLN A 41 -16.73 42.47 36.65
C GLN A 41 -16.94 42.60 38.16
N SER A 42 -15.92 42.31 38.97
CA SER A 42 -15.89 42.74 40.37
C SER A 42 -14.46 42.84 40.89
N SER A 43 -14.08 44.03 41.35
CA SER A 43 -12.81 44.35 41.98
C SER A 43 -13.01 44.57 43.48
N ALA A 44 -12.22 43.89 44.32
CA ALA A 44 -11.97 44.15 45.75
C ALA A 44 -10.84 43.18 46.16
N SER A 45 -9.63 43.58 46.58
CA SER A 45 -9.19 44.37 47.75
C SER A 45 -9.24 43.59 49.08
N GLU A 46 -8.05 43.42 49.70
CA GLU A 46 -7.82 43.09 51.13
C GLU A 46 -8.25 41.67 51.58
N THR A 47 -7.70 41.02 52.62
CA THR A 47 -6.59 41.32 53.55
C THR A 47 -5.89 40.01 54.00
N GLU A 48 -4.98 40.09 54.97
CA GLU A 48 -4.10 39.01 55.44
C GLU A 48 -4.76 37.88 56.27
N GLU A 49 -3.97 36.79 56.39
CA GLU A 49 -3.78 35.94 57.59
C GLU A 49 -4.66 34.70 57.96
N GLU A 50 -3.93 33.73 58.51
CA GLU A 50 -4.28 32.67 59.48
C GLU A 50 -5.10 31.40 59.09
N ARG A 51 -4.35 30.30 58.93
CA ARG A 51 -4.49 28.98 59.60
C ARG A 51 -5.85 28.22 59.59
N SER A 52 -5.87 27.07 58.90
CA SER A 52 -6.14 25.73 59.50
C SER A 52 -6.01 24.59 58.47
N LYS A 53 -4.97 23.75 58.56
CA LYS A 53 -4.95 22.43 59.22
C LYS A 53 -5.89 21.35 58.63
N ASN A 54 -5.26 20.46 57.86
CA ASN A 54 -5.41 18.99 57.85
C ASN A 54 -6.76 18.36 57.44
N LYS A 55 -6.81 17.84 56.20
CA LYS A 55 -7.52 16.58 55.88
C LYS A 55 -6.59 15.64 55.07
N CYS A 56 -6.72 14.34 55.33
CA CYS A 56 -5.73 13.29 55.00
C CYS A 56 -5.07 13.39 53.62
N GLY A 57 -3.75 13.62 53.62
CA GLY A 57 -2.91 13.35 52.46
C GLY A 57 -2.88 11.84 52.18
N ARG A 58 -3.58 11.42 51.12
CA ARG A 58 -3.46 10.06 50.55
C ARG A 58 -1.96 9.80 50.32
N PRO A 59 -1.38 8.68 50.82
CA PRO A 59 0.06 8.46 50.71
C PRO A 59 0.45 8.52 49.22
N LYS A 60 1.33 9.46 48.89
CA LYS A 60 1.92 9.54 47.54
C LYS A 60 2.62 8.21 47.31
N LYS A 61 1.99 7.29 46.55
CA LYS A 61 2.67 6.10 46.05
C LYS A 61 3.90 6.62 45.31
N GLN A 62 5.07 6.45 45.91
CA GLN A 62 6.33 6.65 45.22
C GLN A 62 6.32 5.64 44.08
N ARG A 63 5.95 6.11 42.89
CA ARG A 63 6.18 5.35 41.66
C ARG A 63 7.69 5.16 41.64
N ARG A 64 8.15 3.93 41.89
CA ARG A 64 9.55 3.55 41.68
C ARG A 64 9.90 4.07 40.30
N ALA A 65 10.92 4.91 40.22
CA ALA A 65 11.38 5.42 38.94
C ALA A 65 11.88 4.20 38.17
N VAL A 66 11.05 3.70 37.25
CA VAL A 66 11.49 2.73 36.25
C VAL A 66 12.57 3.44 35.46
N ASP A 67 13.71 2.78 35.29
CA ASP A 67 14.81 3.33 34.51
C ASP A 67 14.27 3.67 33.11
N PRO A 68 14.40 4.93 32.65
CA PRO A 68 13.91 5.31 31.33
C PRO A 68 14.49 4.42 30.23
N GLU A 69 15.75 3.98 30.33
CA GLU A 69 16.35 3.10 29.33
C GLU A 69 15.73 1.71 29.31
N GLU A 70 15.39 1.15 30.47
CA GLU A 70 14.74 -0.17 30.55
C GLU A 70 13.31 -0.10 29.97
N ALA A 71 12.61 1.01 30.22
CA ALA A 71 11.31 1.28 29.62
C ALA A 71 11.40 1.42 28.09
N GLU A 72 12.41 2.16 27.57
CA GLU A 72 12.64 2.26 26.12
C GLU A 72 12.94 0.90 25.49
N ARG A 73 13.87 0.11 26.06
CA ARG A 73 14.20 -1.24 25.57
C ARG A 73 12.99 -2.17 25.59
N LYS A 74 12.14 -2.11 26.63
CA LYS A 74 10.92 -2.93 26.73
C LYS A 74 9.85 -2.53 25.71
N ILE A 75 9.76 -1.25 25.35
CA ILE A 75 8.86 -0.78 24.28
C ILE A 75 9.40 -1.25 22.92
N LEU A 76 10.69 -1.04 22.63
CA LEU A 76 11.34 -1.46 21.39
C LEU A 76 11.28 -2.99 21.19
N ALA A 77 11.45 -3.78 22.25
CA ALA A 77 11.31 -5.23 22.19
C ALA A 77 9.88 -5.69 21.87
N ALA A 78 8.86 -4.89 22.19
CA ALA A 78 7.46 -5.18 21.88
C ALA A 78 7.03 -4.68 20.49
N THR A 79 7.61 -3.58 20.00
CA THR A 79 7.25 -2.98 18.70
C THR A 79 8.18 -3.36 17.54
N GLY A 80 9.34 -3.95 17.85
CA GLY A 80 10.45 -4.08 16.91
C GLY A 80 11.09 -2.73 16.53
N VAL A 81 12.05 -2.80 15.62
CA VAL A 81 12.71 -1.63 15.00
C VAL A 81 12.18 -1.49 13.57
N ALA A 82 11.69 -0.31 13.21
CA ALA A 82 11.28 0.01 11.85
C ALA A 82 12.51 0.23 10.95
N PRO A 83 12.45 -0.17 9.67
CA PRO A 83 13.46 0.19 8.67
C PRO A 83 13.69 1.70 8.63
N GLU A 84 14.91 2.11 8.26
CA GLU A 84 15.21 3.54 8.06
C GLU A 84 14.60 4.08 6.76
N TYR A 85 14.39 3.20 5.79
CA TYR A 85 13.70 3.43 4.51
C TYR A 85 13.04 2.12 4.05
N LEU A 86 11.97 2.22 3.28
CA LEU A 86 11.37 1.08 2.59
C LEU A 86 11.78 1.10 1.12
N ASN A 87 12.20 -0.04 0.58
CA ASN A 87 12.53 -0.16 -0.84
C ASN A 87 11.25 -0.01 -1.68
N GLU A 88 11.25 0.94 -2.62
CA GLU A 88 10.09 1.20 -3.49
C GLU A 88 9.73 -0.04 -4.33
N ASP A 89 10.72 -0.75 -4.88
CA ASP A 89 10.53 -2.02 -5.60
C ASP A 89 9.84 -3.11 -4.74
N LEU A 90 10.17 -3.17 -3.44
CA LEU A 90 9.56 -4.13 -2.51
C LEU A 90 8.09 -3.76 -2.25
N LEU A 91 7.80 -2.48 -2.02
CA LEU A 91 6.44 -1.97 -1.89
C LEU A 91 5.63 -2.17 -3.18
N LEU A 92 6.25 -2.02 -4.36
CA LEU A 92 5.61 -2.31 -5.64
C LEU A 92 5.35 -3.81 -5.85
N ALA A 93 6.17 -4.70 -5.29
CA ALA A 93 5.92 -6.15 -5.30
C ALA A 93 4.80 -6.62 -4.35
N MET A 94 4.66 -6.01 -3.16
CA MET A 94 3.65 -6.38 -2.16
C MET A 94 2.20 -6.15 -2.64
N THR A 95 1.23 -6.90 -2.12
CA THR A 95 -0.18 -6.61 -2.42
C THR A 95 -0.65 -5.36 -1.66
N ALA A 96 -1.71 -4.72 -2.14
CA ALA A 96 -2.32 -3.59 -1.43
C ALA A 96 -2.85 -4.00 -0.03
N SER A 97 -3.23 -5.28 0.15
CA SER A 97 -3.63 -5.82 1.44
C SER A 97 -2.44 -5.88 2.40
N ASP A 98 -1.29 -6.41 1.96
CA ASP A 98 -0.09 -6.55 2.79
C ASP A 98 0.43 -5.19 3.26
N ILE A 99 0.47 -4.21 2.34
CA ILE A 99 0.88 -2.83 2.66
C ILE A 99 -0.08 -2.21 3.68
N SER A 100 -1.39 -2.44 3.52
CA SER A 100 -2.39 -1.92 4.48
C SER A 100 -2.26 -2.57 5.86
N ALA A 101 -1.97 -3.87 5.94
CA ALA A 101 -1.76 -4.58 7.20
C ALA A 101 -0.51 -4.06 7.93
N GLN A 102 0.62 -3.95 7.22
CA GLN A 102 1.87 -3.45 7.80
C GLN A 102 1.78 -1.96 8.18
N ALA A 103 1.00 -1.16 7.45
CA ALA A 103 0.70 0.21 7.83
C ALA A 103 -0.11 0.29 9.14
N LEU A 104 -1.11 -0.58 9.32
CA LEU A 104 -1.89 -0.66 10.56
C LEU A 104 -1.01 -1.08 11.74
N GLU A 105 -0.10 -2.05 11.57
CA GLU A 105 0.89 -2.42 12.59
C GLU A 105 1.79 -1.23 12.96
N TYR A 106 2.29 -0.45 11.99
CA TYR A 106 3.10 0.74 12.29
C TYR A 106 2.30 1.83 13.02
N LEU A 107 1.00 1.99 12.75
CA LEU A 107 0.13 2.89 13.51
C LEU A 107 -0.08 2.40 14.95
N GLU A 108 -0.31 1.10 15.16
CA GLU A 108 -0.41 0.52 16.50
C GLU A 108 0.90 0.68 17.28
N HIS A 109 2.05 0.43 16.65
CA HIS A 109 3.35 0.65 17.26
C HIS A 109 3.60 2.12 17.64
N ILE A 110 3.22 3.08 16.79
CA ILE A 110 3.31 4.52 17.10
C ILE A 110 2.46 4.87 18.32
N GLU A 111 1.22 4.37 18.39
CA GLU A 111 0.33 4.60 19.53
C GLU A 111 0.84 3.92 20.81
N MET A 112 1.37 2.69 20.68
CA MET A 112 1.98 1.95 21.79
C MET A 112 3.19 2.68 22.38
N ILE A 113 4.06 3.24 21.52
CA ILE A 113 5.16 4.10 21.96
C ILE A 113 4.58 5.32 22.67
N ARG A 114 3.64 6.05 22.05
CA ARG A 114 3.03 7.27 22.60
C ARG A 114 2.43 7.08 23.99
N VAL A 115 1.71 5.98 24.22
CA VAL A 115 1.04 5.68 25.49
C VAL A 115 2.02 5.20 26.56
N LYS A 116 3.03 4.41 26.19
CA LYS A 116 4.00 3.85 27.15
C LYS A 116 5.15 4.81 27.48
N SER A 117 5.52 5.72 26.57
CA SER A 117 6.53 6.74 26.81
C SER A 117 5.96 7.90 27.63
N GLY A 118 6.31 7.98 28.92
CA GLY A 118 5.94 9.13 29.76
C GLY A 118 6.60 10.45 29.34
N LYS A 119 7.65 10.39 28.51
CA LYS A 119 8.32 11.52 27.86
C LYS A 119 8.74 11.10 26.44
N LEU A 120 8.34 11.87 25.42
CA LEU A 120 8.58 11.59 23.99
C LEU A 120 9.94 12.11 23.48
N GLN A 121 11.00 11.97 24.29
CA GLN A 121 12.38 12.32 23.92
C GLN A 121 13.22 11.03 23.77
N GLY A 122 14.37 11.12 23.10
CA GLY A 122 15.29 9.98 22.96
C GLY A 122 14.93 9.04 21.81
N GLY A 123 15.30 7.76 21.96
CA GLY A 123 15.27 6.76 20.90
C GLY A 123 13.87 6.52 20.35
N LEU A 124 12.88 6.42 21.25
CA LEU A 124 11.46 6.28 20.91
C LEU A 124 10.92 7.40 20.02
N SER A 125 11.42 8.63 20.18
CA SER A 125 11.02 9.79 19.36
C SER A 125 11.54 9.67 17.92
N GLY A 126 12.78 9.19 17.74
CA GLY A 126 13.33 8.87 16.42
C GLY A 126 12.63 7.67 15.78
N GLU A 127 12.26 6.70 16.60
CA GLU A 127 11.62 5.47 16.17
C GLU A 127 10.16 5.66 15.69
N MET A 128 9.40 6.56 16.33
CA MET A 128 8.10 7.01 15.81
C MET A 128 8.27 7.78 14.48
N LYS A 129 9.34 8.58 14.32
CA LYS A 129 9.61 9.27 13.06
C LYS A 129 9.93 8.31 11.93
N ARG A 130 10.74 7.26 12.17
CA ARG A 130 11.00 6.19 11.18
C ARG A 130 9.70 5.52 10.71
N ARG A 131 8.84 5.09 11.64
CA ARG A 131 7.52 4.52 11.27
C ARG A 131 6.65 5.51 10.49
N LYS A 132 6.66 6.80 10.85
CA LYS A 132 5.93 7.83 10.09
C LYS A 132 6.45 7.97 8.66
N THR A 133 7.76 7.98 8.43
CA THR A 133 8.34 7.98 7.07
C THR A 133 7.93 6.72 6.30
N CYS A 134 8.06 5.54 6.92
CA CYS A 134 7.62 4.28 6.32
C CYS A 134 6.14 4.31 5.90
N LEU A 135 5.26 4.91 6.71
CA LEU A 135 3.84 5.09 6.39
C LEU A 135 3.63 6.03 5.19
N GLU A 136 4.42 7.10 5.07
CA GLU A 136 4.37 7.99 3.90
C GLU A 136 4.78 7.25 2.61
N ASP A 137 5.81 6.40 2.67
CA ASP A 137 6.25 5.58 1.54
C ASP A 137 5.20 4.53 1.15
N MET A 138 4.59 3.87 2.14
CA MET A 138 3.47 2.93 1.94
C MET A 138 2.25 3.60 1.31
N ILE A 139 1.91 4.82 1.73
CA ILE A 139 0.80 5.60 1.14
C ILE A 139 1.10 5.96 -0.32
N ARG A 140 2.33 6.39 -0.63
CA ARG A 140 2.76 6.64 -2.02
C ARG A 140 2.63 5.37 -2.88
N ALA A 141 3.12 4.23 -2.38
CA ALA A 141 3.00 2.96 -3.10
C ALA A 141 1.54 2.53 -3.32
N LEU A 142 0.66 2.75 -2.33
CA LEU A 142 -0.79 2.51 -2.48
C LEU A 142 -1.42 3.47 -3.51
N GLN A 143 -1.02 4.75 -3.53
CA GLN A 143 -1.46 5.72 -4.52
C GLN A 143 -1.03 5.28 -5.93
N THR A 144 0.25 4.97 -6.15
CA THR A 144 0.76 4.45 -7.43
C THR A 144 0.05 3.15 -7.85
N LYS A 145 -0.33 2.28 -6.90
CA LYS A 145 -1.12 1.06 -7.16
C LYS A 145 -2.60 1.35 -7.47
N ALA A 146 -3.18 2.40 -6.91
CA ALA A 146 -4.53 2.85 -7.24
C ALA A 146 -4.56 3.50 -8.63
N GLU A 147 -3.60 4.38 -8.92
CA GLU A 147 -3.41 5.05 -10.20
C GLU A 147 -3.13 4.02 -11.31
N SER A 148 -2.18 3.10 -11.14
CA SER A 148 -1.91 2.05 -12.15
C SER A 148 -3.03 1.02 -12.35
N LYS A 149 -3.93 0.84 -11.38
CA LYS A 149 -5.15 0.03 -11.53
C LYS A 149 -6.30 0.80 -12.20
N ASN A 150 -6.36 2.12 -11.98
CA ASN A 150 -7.44 2.98 -12.48
C ASN A 150 -7.04 3.81 -13.71
N ASP A 151 -5.79 3.70 -14.20
CA ASP A 151 -5.37 4.30 -15.45
C ASP A 151 -6.02 3.54 -16.64
N PRO A 152 -7.00 4.14 -17.33
CA PRO A 152 -7.66 3.49 -18.44
C PRO A 152 -6.70 3.30 -19.63
N GLU A 153 -5.64 4.10 -19.77
CA GLU A 153 -4.67 3.96 -20.86
C GLU A 153 -3.74 2.79 -20.63
N PHE A 154 -3.23 2.58 -19.41
CA PHE A 154 -2.49 1.35 -19.07
C PHE A 154 -3.35 0.09 -19.28
N LEU A 155 -4.62 0.11 -18.86
CA LEU A 155 -5.54 -1.01 -19.07
C LEU A 155 -5.84 -1.25 -20.56
N LYS A 156 -6.08 -0.20 -21.36
CA LYS A 156 -6.22 -0.29 -22.83
C LYS A 156 -4.96 -0.86 -23.48
N HIS A 157 -3.78 -0.39 -23.08
CA HIS A 157 -2.50 -0.86 -23.63
C HIS A 157 -2.29 -2.35 -23.34
N LYS A 158 -2.53 -2.78 -22.10
CA LYS A 158 -2.45 -4.19 -21.68
C LYS A 158 -3.49 -5.06 -22.40
N LEU A 159 -4.71 -4.55 -22.59
CA LEU A 159 -5.74 -5.23 -23.39
C LEU A 159 -5.31 -5.40 -24.85
N ASN A 160 -4.72 -4.36 -25.46
CA ASN A 160 -4.24 -4.39 -26.83
C ASN A 160 -3.06 -5.36 -27.03
N ASP A 161 -2.12 -5.42 -26.09
CA ASP A 161 -1.03 -6.39 -26.10
C ASP A 161 -1.54 -7.84 -25.94
N LEU A 162 -2.45 -8.08 -24.99
CA LEU A 162 -3.09 -9.40 -24.81
C LEU A 162 -3.90 -9.82 -26.06
N MET A 163 -4.67 -8.91 -26.66
CA MET A 163 -5.38 -9.15 -27.92
C MET A 163 -4.41 -9.44 -29.07
N SER A 164 -3.24 -8.80 -29.09
CA SER A 164 -2.20 -9.05 -30.09
C SER A 164 -1.55 -10.43 -29.90
N LYS A 165 -1.31 -10.84 -28.64
CA LYS A 165 -0.83 -12.19 -28.28
C LYS A 165 -1.85 -13.27 -28.67
N ILE A 166 -3.14 -13.08 -28.38
CA ILE A 166 -4.22 -13.98 -28.81
C ILE A 166 -4.25 -14.11 -30.34
N LYS A 167 -4.12 -13.00 -31.09
CA LYS A 167 -4.06 -13.03 -32.56
C LYS A 167 -2.84 -13.79 -33.09
N LYS A 168 -1.68 -13.70 -32.43
CA LYS A 168 -0.48 -14.49 -32.78
C LYS A 168 -0.71 -15.98 -32.54
N TYR A 169 -1.14 -16.36 -31.33
CA TYR A 169 -1.37 -17.77 -30.98
C TYR A 169 -2.43 -18.44 -31.85
N LYS A 170 -3.50 -17.73 -32.24
CA LYS A 170 -4.49 -18.25 -33.21
C LYS A 170 -3.87 -18.56 -34.58
N LYS A 171 -3.00 -17.68 -35.10
CA LYS A 171 -2.28 -17.94 -36.37
C LYS A 171 -1.31 -19.11 -36.27
N GLU A 172 -0.62 -19.25 -35.13
CA GLU A 172 0.28 -20.39 -34.87
C GLU A 172 -0.49 -21.71 -34.71
N GLU A 173 -1.67 -21.67 -34.11
CA GLU A 173 -2.59 -22.81 -34.03
C GLU A 173 -3.15 -23.20 -35.40
N GLU A 174 -3.60 -22.24 -36.21
CA GLU A 174 -3.99 -22.49 -37.61
C GLU A 174 -2.86 -23.12 -38.43
N LYS A 175 -1.61 -22.62 -38.27
CA LYS A 175 -0.44 -23.17 -38.96
C LYS A 175 -0.17 -24.63 -38.54
N ARG A 176 -0.13 -24.91 -37.23
CA ARG A 176 0.03 -26.28 -36.70
C ARG A 176 -1.10 -27.22 -37.13
N ASN A 177 -2.33 -26.72 -37.23
CA ASN A 177 -3.46 -27.52 -37.70
C ASN A 177 -3.36 -27.88 -39.19
N ARG A 178 -2.81 -27.00 -40.04
CA ARG A 178 -2.50 -27.32 -41.45
C ARG A 178 -1.40 -28.36 -41.57
N GLU A 179 -0.27 -28.16 -40.87
CA GLU A 179 0.84 -29.13 -40.81
C GLU A 179 0.37 -30.51 -40.33
N MET A 180 -0.49 -30.54 -39.30
CA MET A 180 -1.11 -31.80 -38.81
C MET A 180 -2.08 -32.43 -39.80
N SER A 181 -2.68 -31.68 -40.72
CA SER A 181 -3.53 -32.21 -41.80
C SER A 181 -2.67 -32.81 -42.91
N GLU A 182 -1.66 -32.08 -43.38
CA GLU A 182 -0.69 -32.51 -44.38
C GLU A 182 0.02 -33.81 -43.94
N LEU A 183 0.47 -33.87 -42.67
CA LEU A 183 1.06 -35.09 -42.10
C LEU A 183 0.08 -36.27 -42.04
N ARG A 184 -1.22 -36.04 -41.82
CA ARG A 184 -2.24 -37.10 -41.86
C ARG A 184 -2.48 -37.63 -43.26
N GLU A 185 -2.43 -36.76 -44.28
CA GLU A 185 -2.52 -37.14 -45.69
C GLU A 185 -1.32 -38.01 -46.08
N VAL A 186 -0.09 -37.56 -45.80
CA VAL A 186 1.15 -38.33 -46.02
C VAL A 186 1.10 -39.70 -45.32
N ILE A 187 0.64 -39.77 -44.07
CA ILE A 187 0.46 -41.04 -43.34
C ILE A 187 -0.57 -41.94 -44.03
N ASN A 188 -1.64 -41.39 -44.60
CA ASN A 188 -2.66 -42.18 -45.29
C ASN A 188 -2.15 -42.72 -46.63
N ASP A 189 -1.34 -41.95 -47.37
CA ASP A 189 -0.76 -42.40 -48.63
C ASP A 189 0.32 -43.46 -48.42
N LEU A 190 1.22 -43.27 -47.45
CA LEU A 190 2.20 -44.30 -47.05
C LEU A 190 1.53 -45.59 -46.55
N LYS A 191 0.31 -45.51 -45.99
CA LYS A 191 -0.50 -46.69 -45.62
C LYS A 191 -1.09 -47.40 -46.84
N LYS A 192 -1.51 -46.67 -47.89
CA LYS A 192 -1.97 -47.26 -49.16
C LYS A 192 -0.82 -47.99 -49.85
N GLU A 193 0.31 -47.32 -50.01
CA GLU A 193 1.53 -47.87 -50.63
C GLU A 193 2.02 -49.13 -49.88
N ASN A 194 2.07 -49.10 -48.54
CA ASN A 194 2.39 -50.28 -47.74
C ASN A 194 1.40 -51.43 -47.93
N LYS A 195 0.11 -51.14 -48.16
CA LYS A 195 -0.90 -52.17 -48.42
C LYS A 195 -0.69 -52.77 -49.82
N GLU A 196 -0.48 -51.93 -50.82
CA GLU A 196 -0.22 -52.34 -52.20
C GLU A 196 1.03 -53.22 -52.31
N MET A 197 2.15 -52.81 -51.71
CA MET A 197 3.37 -53.62 -51.62
C MET A 197 3.14 -54.97 -50.91
N ARG A 198 2.33 -55.01 -49.83
CA ARG A 198 1.99 -56.27 -49.13
C ARG A 198 1.12 -57.19 -49.97
N ASP A 199 0.16 -56.64 -50.70
CA ASP A 199 -0.72 -57.39 -51.58
C ASP A 199 0.05 -57.90 -52.82
N GLU A 200 1.01 -57.14 -53.35
CA GLU A 200 1.94 -57.57 -54.39
C GLU A 200 2.91 -58.66 -53.92
N LEU A 201 3.52 -58.50 -52.74
CA LEU A 201 4.34 -59.54 -52.11
C LEU A 201 3.53 -60.84 -51.89
N ARG A 202 2.24 -60.73 -51.58
CA ARG A 202 1.33 -61.89 -51.49
C ARG A 202 1.10 -62.52 -52.86
N ARG A 203 0.88 -61.74 -53.93
CA ARG A 203 0.75 -62.24 -55.31
C ARG A 203 2.00 -63.02 -55.75
N MET A 204 3.18 -62.42 -55.64
CA MET A 204 4.44 -63.08 -56.01
C MET A 204 4.68 -64.39 -55.24
N ARG A 205 4.37 -64.43 -53.94
CA ARG A 205 4.47 -65.68 -53.14
C ARG A 205 3.51 -66.78 -53.64
N MET A 206 2.30 -66.42 -54.04
CA MET A 206 1.33 -67.36 -54.62
C MET A 206 1.76 -67.86 -56.00
N GLU A 207 2.44 -67.02 -56.80
CA GLU A 207 2.97 -67.40 -58.12
C GLU A 207 4.17 -68.35 -57.99
N VAL A 208 5.14 -68.05 -57.11
CA VAL A 208 6.26 -68.96 -56.81
C VAL A 208 5.77 -70.31 -56.30
N SER A 209 4.75 -70.32 -55.43
CA SER A 209 4.11 -71.54 -54.91
C SER A 209 3.28 -72.32 -55.93
N ARG A 210 3.01 -71.76 -57.13
CA ARG A 210 2.36 -72.46 -58.26
C ARG A 210 3.36 -72.96 -59.30
N ALA A 211 4.56 -72.38 -59.32
CA ALA A 211 5.65 -72.73 -60.24
C ALA A 211 6.64 -73.76 -59.66
N SER A 212 6.48 -74.11 -58.37
CA SER A 212 7.25 -75.13 -57.64
C SER A 212 6.40 -76.37 -57.41
#